data_AF-A0A1M6JMC1-F1
#
_entry.id   AF-A0A1M6JMC1-F1
#
_cell.length_a   1.000
_cell.length_b   1.000
_cell.length_c   1.000
_cell.angle_alpha   90.00
_cell.angle_beta   90.00
_cell.angle_gamma   90.00
#
_symmetry.space_group_name_H-M   'P 1'
#
loop_
_entity.id
_entity.type
_entity.pdbx_description
1 polymer ?
#
loop_
_entity_poly.entity_id
_entity_poly.type
_entity_poly.pdbx_seq_one_letter_code
_entity_poly.pdbx_strand_id
1 'polypeptide(L)'
;MKNSMFLLILCCLIGCTSPQRTDEEIEKAFVEINKEPFWQELRQMEINDQKYRKPLDSAYRVDKAKPKGWDSLWALQKQIDDSNTERLIEITEKYGFPYPNRINQPIAAWMIFHHSSKKYHQKIGPLLVRECEAGRIGSLEYAMIQWHLGERKELPFKVVK
;
A
#
# COMPACT_ATOMS: atom_id res chain seq x y z
N MET A 1 49.34 -28.78 26.73
CA MET A 1 48.58 -29.58 25.74
C MET A 1 47.11 -29.49 26.09
N LYS A 2 46.26 -29.23 25.08
CA LYS A 2 44.79 -29.07 25.12
C LYS A 2 44.35 -27.75 25.76
N ASN A 3 43.41 -26.96 25.28
CA ASN A 3 42.42 -27.08 24.19
C ASN A 3 41.85 -25.65 24.08
N SER A 4 41.77 -25.02 22.91
CA SER A 4 40.63 -25.08 21.99
C SER A 4 40.23 -23.64 21.67
N MET A 5 40.62 -23.25 20.47
CA MET A 5 40.13 -22.15 19.67
C MET A 5 38.59 -22.18 19.61
N PHE A 6 37.91 -21.23 20.25
CA PHE A 6 36.48 -20.98 20.00
C PHE A 6 36.37 -20.05 18.80
N LEU A 7 36.21 -20.64 17.61
CA LEU A 7 35.75 -19.96 16.42
C LEU A 7 34.23 -19.78 16.54
N LEU A 8 33.78 -18.61 17.00
CA LEU A 8 32.38 -18.22 16.91
C LEU A 8 32.07 -17.90 15.46
N ILE A 9 31.57 -18.90 14.72
CA ILE A 9 30.93 -18.70 13.43
C ILE A 9 29.59 -18.01 13.71
N LEU A 10 29.59 -16.68 13.60
CA LEU A 10 28.36 -15.89 13.51
C LEU A 10 27.77 -16.12 12.11
N CYS A 11 26.97 -17.18 11.96
CA CYS A 11 26.08 -17.33 10.81
C CYS A 11 24.99 -16.26 10.91
N CYS A 12 25.26 -15.06 10.41
CA CYS A 12 24.22 -14.10 10.10
C CYS A 12 23.29 -14.76 9.08
N LEU A 13 22.06 -15.05 9.52
CA LEU A 13 20.93 -15.42 8.69
C LEU A 13 20.59 -14.21 7.80
N ILE A 14 21.34 -14.04 6.71
CA ILE A 14 20.95 -13.13 5.63
C ILE A 14 19.83 -13.86 4.89
N GLY A 15 18.61 -13.74 5.41
CA GLY A 15 17.44 -13.91 4.56
C GLY A 15 17.61 -12.95 3.39
N CYS A 16 17.55 -13.46 2.15
CA CYS A 16 17.70 -12.65 0.94
C CYS A 16 16.52 -11.67 0.80
N THR A 17 16.51 -10.60 1.58
CA THR A 17 15.77 -9.39 1.27
C THR A 17 16.66 -8.52 0.41
N SER A 18 16.26 -8.28 -0.83
CA SER A 18 16.93 -7.27 -1.67
C SER A 18 17.05 -5.96 -0.88
N PRO A 19 18.20 -5.27 -0.93
CA PRO A 19 18.36 -4.00 -0.23
C PRO A 19 17.23 -3.06 -0.62
N GLN A 20 16.56 -2.49 0.38
CA GLN A 20 15.55 -1.45 0.15
C GLN A 20 16.27 -0.22 -0.43
N ARG A 21 15.72 0.36 -1.51
CA ARG A 21 16.26 1.59 -2.09
C ARG A 21 16.32 2.71 -1.05
N THR A 22 17.41 3.46 -1.09
CA THR A 22 17.57 4.71 -0.34
C THR A 22 16.59 5.78 -0.84
N ASP A 23 16.32 6.78 -0.01
CA ASP A 23 15.46 7.91 -0.43
C ASP A 23 16.06 8.67 -1.62
N GLU A 24 17.39 8.81 -1.68
CA GLU A 24 18.07 9.44 -2.82
C GLU A 24 17.83 8.68 -4.13
N GLU A 25 17.92 7.34 -4.11
CA GLU A 25 17.63 6.50 -5.28
C GLU A 25 16.17 6.60 -5.70
N ILE A 26 15.25 6.67 -4.73
CA ILE A 26 13.82 6.81 -4.96
C ILE A 26 13.51 8.17 -5.60
N GLU A 27 14.06 9.26 -5.07
CA GLU A 27 13.82 10.60 -5.64
C GLU A 27 14.44 10.74 -7.02
N LYS A 28 15.64 10.20 -7.24
CA LYS A 28 16.24 10.15 -8.58
C LYS A 28 15.35 9.41 -9.56
N ALA A 29 14.88 8.22 -9.20
CA ALA A 29 13.98 7.42 -10.04
C ALA A 29 12.65 8.14 -10.31
N PHE A 30 12.13 8.88 -9.33
CA PHE A 30 10.91 9.66 -9.48
C PHE A 30 11.10 10.87 -10.40
N VAL A 31 12.23 11.57 -10.32
CA VAL A 31 12.53 12.72 -11.21
C VAL A 31 12.66 12.27 -12.67
N GLU A 32 13.22 11.09 -12.91
CA GLU A 32 13.44 10.53 -14.25
C GLU A 32 12.17 9.94 -14.88
N ILE A 33 11.07 9.80 -14.11
CA ILE A 33 9.85 9.19 -14.64
C ILE A 33 9.13 10.10 -15.64
N ASN A 34 8.58 9.51 -16.70
CA ASN A 34 7.63 10.22 -17.54
C ASN A 34 6.29 10.35 -16.78
N LYS A 35 5.98 11.57 -16.34
CA LYS A 35 4.85 11.85 -15.44
C LYS A 35 3.49 11.59 -16.06
N GLU A 36 3.32 11.81 -17.36
CA GLU A 36 2.01 11.65 -18.02
C GLU A 36 1.53 10.18 -18.06
N PRO A 37 2.26 9.22 -18.64
CA PRO A 37 1.84 7.82 -18.63
C PRO A 37 1.76 7.25 -17.20
N PHE A 38 2.65 7.71 -16.30
CA PHE A 38 2.59 7.31 -14.89
C PHE A 38 1.31 7.78 -14.21
N TRP A 39 0.90 9.03 -14.46
CA TRP A 39 -0.37 9.56 -13.99
C TRP A 39 -1.57 8.79 -14.54
N GLN A 40 -1.57 8.47 -15.84
CA GLN A 40 -2.67 7.70 -16.45
C GLN A 40 -2.78 6.29 -15.85
N GLU A 41 -1.64 5.64 -15.55
CA GLU A 41 -1.62 4.36 -14.85
C GLU A 41 -2.28 4.45 -13.47
N LEU A 42 -1.87 5.42 -12.64
CA LEU A 42 -2.42 5.61 -11.31
C LEU A 42 -3.92 5.93 -11.36
N ARG A 43 -4.34 6.76 -12.31
CA ARG A 43 -5.75 7.07 -12.52
C ARG A 43 -6.56 5.83 -12.90
N GLN A 44 -6.01 4.96 -13.75
CA GLN A 44 -6.68 3.72 -14.13
C GLN A 44 -6.78 2.76 -12.93
N MET A 45 -5.75 2.70 -12.09
CA MET A 45 -5.78 1.93 -10.84
C MET A 45 -6.91 2.42 -9.91
N GLU A 46 -7.05 3.74 -9.71
CA GLU A 46 -8.13 4.32 -8.89
C GLU A 46 -9.53 4.04 -9.47
N ILE A 47 -9.70 4.18 -10.79
CA ILE A 47 -10.96 3.84 -11.47
C ILE A 47 -11.31 2.37 -11.23
N ASN A 48 -10.33 1.48 -11.37
CA ASN A 48 -10.51 0.04 -11.16
C ASN A 48 -10.86 -0.27 -9.70
N ASP A 49 -10.19 0.36 -8.73
CA ASP A 49 -10.42 0.18 -7.29
C ASP A 49 -11.89 0.43 -6.91
N GLN A 50 -12.55 1.38 -7.59
CA GLN A 50 -13.95 1.74 -7.32
C GLN A 50 -14.98 1.04 -8.23
N LYS A 51 -14.54 0.27 -9.24
CA LYS A 51 -15.36 -0.22 -10.35
C LYS A 51 -16.60 -1.01 -9.90
N TYR A 52 -16.43 -1.99 -9.02
CA TYR A 52 -17.55 -2.80 -8.53
C TYR A 52 -18.02 -2.37 -7.13
N ARG A 53 -17.21 -1.64 -6.37
CA ARG A 53 -17.59 -1.17 -5.01
C ARG A 53 -18.81 -0.28 -5.00
N LYS A 54 -18.89 0.72 -5.88
CA LYS A 54 -20.04 1.65 -5.90
C LYS A 54 -21.39 0.94 -6.06
N PRO A 55 -21.60 0.05 -7.05
CA PRO A 55 -22.86 -0.67 -7.18
C PRO A 55 -23.08 -1.70 -6.07
N LEU A 56 -22.01 -2.26 -5.50
CA LEU A 56 -22.12 -3.15 -4.34
C LEU A 56 -22.60 -2.35 -3.10
N ASP A 57 -21.93 -1.27 -2.74
CA ASP A 57 -22.27 -0.48 -1.57
C ASP A 57 -23.67 0.14 -1.65
N SER A 58 -24.10 0.60 -2.83
CA SER A 58 -25.44 1.17 -3.00
C SER A 58 -26.54 0.12 -2.83
N ALA A 59 -26.40 -1.06 -3.43
CA ALA A 59 -27.39 -2.13 -3.32
C ALA A 59 -27.55 -2.65 -1.89
N TYR A 60 -26.44 -2.80 -1.15
CA TYR A 60 -26.49 -3.26 0.23
C TYR A 60 -27.07 -2.21 1.18
N ARG A 61 -26.76 -0.92 0.99
CA ARG A 61 -27.25 0.15 1.88
C ARG A 61 -28.76 0.38 1.77
N VAL A 62 -29.35 0.20 0.59
CA VAL A 62 -30.78 0.47 0.35
C VAL A 62 -31.65 -0.72 0.79
N ASP A 63 -31.37 -1.91 0.31
CA ASP A 63 -32.27 -3.06 0.51
C ASP A 63 -31.84 -3.96 1.68
N LYS A 64 -30.63 -3.77 2.23
CA LYS A 64 -29.96 -4.69 3.18
C LYS A 64 -29.90 -6.15 2.71
N ALA A 65 -30.22 -6.40 1.44
CA ALA A 65 -30.21 -7.69 0.80
C ALA A 65 -29.02 -7.78 -0.14
N LYS A 66 -28.39 -8.96 -0.22
CA LYS A 66 -27.33 -9.20 -1.21
C LYS A 66 -27.97 -9.30 -2.59
N PRO A 67 -27.70 -8.39 -3.55
CA PRO A 67 -28.21 -8.52 -4.90
C PRO A 67 -27.65 -9.77 -5.58
N LYS A 68 -28.33 -10.22 -6.64
CA LYS A 68 -27.87 -11.34 -7.46
C LYS A 68 -26.47 -11.06 -8.00
N GLY A 69 -25.56 -12.02 -7.84
CA GLY A 69 -24.16 -11.90 -8.29
C GLY A 69 -23.24 -11.12 -7.33
N TRP A 70 -23.72 -10.75 -6.14
CA TRP A 70 -22.91 -10.07 -5.11
C TRP A 70 -21.56 -10.73 -4.87
N ASP A 71 -21.55 -12.04 -4.59
CA ASP A 71 -20.32 -12.77 -4.27
C ASP A 71 -19.37 -12.83 -5.48
N SER A 72 -19.90 -12.96 -6.69
CA SER A 72 -19.11 -12.93 -7.93
C SER A 72 -18.47 -11.57 -8.17
N LEU A 73 -19.22 -10.49 -7.97
CA LEU A 73 -18.69 -9.12 -8.08
C LEU A 73 -17.62 -8.84 -7.02
N TRP A 74 -17.81 -9.33 -5.79
CA TRP A 74 -16.77 -9.24 -4.76
C TRP A 74 -15.53 -10.08 -5.08
N ALA A 75 -15.67 -11.24 -5.70
CA ALA A 75 -14.54 -12.02 -6.17
C ALA A 75 -13.74 -11.26 -7.24
N LEU A 76 -14.43 -10.62 -8.19
CA LEU A 76 -13.79 -9.76 -9.19
C LEU A 76 -13.13 -8.53 -8.56
N GLN A 77 -13.80 -7.89 -7.59
CA GLN A 77 -13.23 -6.74 -6.88
C GLN A 77 -11.96 -7.14 -6.12
N LYS A 78 -11.95 -8.29 -5.43
CA LYS A 78 -10.75 -8.78 -4.74
C LYS A 78 -9.55 -9.01 -5.67
N GLN A 79 -9.79 -9.49 -6.89
CA GLN A 79 -8.72 -9.64 -7.88
C GLN A 79 -8.15 -8.28 -8.30
N ILE A 80 -9.00 -7.26 -8.45
CA ILE A 80 -8.57 -5.89 -8.73
C ILE A 80 -7.79 -5.32 -7.54
N ASP A 81 -8.29 -5.50 -6.31
CA ASP A 81 -7.64 -5.02 -5.09
C ASP A 81 -6.24 -5.61 -4.94
N ASP A 82 -6.10 -6.91 -5.17
CA ASP A 82 -4.82 -7.61 -5.11
C ASP A 82 -3.84 -7.09 -6.18
N SER A 83 -4.28 -6.99 -7.43
CA SER A 83 -3.46 -6.48 -8.55
C SER A 83 -3.02 -5.02 -8.33
N ASN A 84 -3.95 -4.15 -7.93
CA ASN A 84 -3.66 -2.76 -7.62
C ASN A 84 -2.72 -2.64 -6.41
N THR A 85 -2.89 -3.49 -5.39
CA THR A 85 -2.02 -3.48 -4.20
C THR A 85 -0.59 -3.88 -4.56
N GLU A 86 -0.42 -4.97 -5.32
CA GLU A 86 0.89 -5.40 -5.81
C GLU A 86 1.57 -4.30 -6.62
N ARG A 87 0.81 -3.70 -7.54
CA ARG A 87 1.34 -2.62 -8.36
C ARG A 87 1.70 -1.38 -7.57
N LEU A 88 0.89 -0.98 -6.59
CA LEU A 88 1.18 0.18 -5.75
C LEU A 88 2.38 -0.07 -4.83
N ILE A 89 2.58 -1.31 -4.38
CA ILE A 89 3.80 -1.71 -3.67
C ILE A 89 5.03 -1.50 -4.57
N GLU A 90 5.01 -2.00 -5.82
CA GLU A 90 6.13 -1.81 -6.76
C GLU A 90 6.42 -0.34 -7.04
N ILE A 91 5.36 0.45 -7.26
CA ILE A 91 5.47 1.90 -7.46
C ILE A 91 6.11 2.55 -6.22
N THR A 92 5.65 2.19 -5.02
CA THR A 92 6.17 2.75 -3.77
C THR A 92 7.62 2.33 -3.54
N GLU A 93 8.00 1.09 -3.85
CA GLU A 93 9.38 0.58 -3.74
C GLU A 93 10.34 1.25 -4.73
N LYS A 94 9.86 1.63 -5.92
CA LYS A 94 10.69 2.17 -6.99
C LYS A 94 10.74 3.69 -7.02
N TYR A 95 9.57 4.30 -6.86
CA TYR A 95 9.36 5.72 -7.07
C TYR A 95 8.91 6.42 -5.81
N GLY A 96 8.64 5.72 -4.70
CA GLY A 96 8.00 6.30 -3.51
C GLY A 96 6.50 6.49 -3.69
N PHE A 97 5.80 6.85 -2.63
CA PHE A 97 4.35 6.91 -2.60
C PHE A 97 3.82 8.00 -3.56
N PRO A 98 2.83 7.69 -4.40
CA PRO A 98 2.27 8.62 -5.38
C PRO A 98 1.23 9.55 -4.74
N TYR A 99 1.69 10.54 -3.96
CA TYR A 99 0.82 11.53 -3.31
C TYR A 99 0.53 12.73 -4.24
N PRO A 100 -0.65 13.37 -4.15
CA PRO A 100 -1.04 14.46 -5.05
C PRO A 100 -0.01 15.57 -5.20
N ASN A 101 0.58 16.02 -4.10
CA ASN A 101 1.58 17.11 -4.12
C ASN A 101 2.85 16.73 -4.88
N ARG A 102 3.18 15.44 -4.92
CA ARG A 102 4.38 14.92 -5.56
C ARG A 102 4.19 14.76 -7.07
N ILE A 103 3.00 14.31 -7.47
CA ILE A 103 2.63 14.10 -8.88
C ILE A 103 2.10 15.38 -9.55
N ASN A 104 1.65 16.34 -8.74
CA ASN A 104 0.95 17.54 -9.20
C ASN A 104 -0.35 17.21 -9.96
N GLN A 105 -1.04 16.16 -9.52
CA GLN A 105 -2.32 15.69 -10.07
C GLN A 105 -3.18 15.14 -8.91
N PRO A 106 -4.51 15.27 -8.96
CA PRO A 106 -5.38 14.74 -7.91
C PRO A 106 -5.43 13.21 -7.98
N ILE A 107 -4.99 12.50 -6.93
CA ILE A 107 -5.01 11.03 -6.88
C ILE A 107 -5.32 10.53 -5.46
N ALA A 108 -6.16 9.51 -5.35
CA ALA A 108 -6.49 8.87 -4.07
C ALA A 108 -5.78 7.51 -3.87
N ALA A 109 -4.49 7.43 -4.21
CA ALA A 109 -3.72 6.17 -4.19
C ALA A 109 -3.73 5.46 -2.83
N TRP A 110 -3.90 6.19 -1.73
CA TRP A 110 -3.99 5.64 -0.38
C TRP A 110 -5.16 4.66 -0.21
N MET A 111 -6.25 4.84 -0.97
CA MET A 111 -7.42 3.97 -0.92
C MET A 111 -7.06 2.54 -1.31
N ILE A 112 -6.13 2.36 -2.26
CA ILE A 112 -5.67 1.04 -2.70
C ILE A 112 -5.02 0.29 -1.53
N PHE A 113 -4.13 0.93 -0.77
CA PHE A 113 -3.58 0.31 0.44
C PHE A 113 -4.62 0.12 1.54
N HIS A 114 -5.59 1.04 1.69
CA HIS A 114 -6.70 0.90 2.63
C HIS A 114 -7.66 -0.26 2.28
N HIS A 115 -7.64 -0.72 1.04
CA HIS A 115 -8.43 -1.86 0.55
C HIS A 115 -7.64 -3.15 0.44
N SER A 116 -6.33 -3.11 0.69
CA SER A 116 -5.46 -4.26 0.53
C SER A 116 -5.88 -5.45 1.40
N SER A 117 -5.63 -6.65 0.89
CA SER A 117 -5.78 -7.89 1.65
C SER A 117 -4.70 -8.03 2.72
N LYS A 118 -5.04 -8.73 3.83
CA LYS A 118 -4.14 -9.01 4.96
C LYS A 118 -2.79 -9.63 4.52
N LYS A 119 -2.77 -10.39 3.42
CA LYS A 119 -1.55 -11.00 2.87
C LYS A 119 -0.46 -9.97 2.52
N TYR A 120 -0.81 -8.71 2.27
CA TYR A 120 0.16 -7.66 1.95
C TYR A 120 0.56 -6.80 3.15
N HIS A 121 -0.11 -6.91 4.30
CA HIS A 121 0.10 -5.97 5.41
C HIS A 121 1.56 -5.94 5.90
N GLN A 122 2.22 -7.10 5.94
CA GLN A 122 3.64 -7.19 6.32
C GLN A 122 4.57 -6.45 5.35
N LYS A 123 4.20 -6.36 4.07
CA LYS A 123 4.97 -5.63 3.04
C LYS A 123 4.64 -4.13 3.03
N ILE A 124 3.37 -3.77 3.23
CA ILE A 124 2.91 -2.37 3.22
C ILE A 124 3.42 -1.61 4.44
N GLY A 125 3.41 -2.23 5.64
CA GLY A 125 3.77 -1.55 6.90
C GLY A 125 5.12 -0.83 6.86
N PRO A 126 6.24 -1.50 6.52
CA PRO A 126 7.55 -0.87 6.42
C PRO A 126 7.63 0.23 5.36
N LEU A 127 6.97 0.05 4.21
CA LEU A 127 6.89 1.07 3.18
C LEU A 127 6.20 2.31 3.74
N LEU A 128 5.05 2.13 4.38
CA LEU A 128 4.24 3.22 4.90
C LEU A 128 4.98 4.06 5.96
N VAL A 129 5.78 3.42 6.81
CA VAL A 129 6.65 4.13 7.77
C VAL A 129 7.68 4.99 7.03
N ARG A 130 8.45 4.41 6.10
CA ARG A 130 9.43 5.14 5.29
C ARG A 130 8.80 6.32 4.55
N GLU A 131 7.65 6.12 3.92
CA GLU A 131 6.98 7.16 3.14
C GLU A 131 6.44 8.29 4.02
N CYS A 132 6.06 8.00 5.26
CA CYS A 132 5.69 9.02 6.24
C CYS A 132 6.90 9.82 6.72
N GLU A 133 8.00 9.14 7.05
CA GLU A 133 9.25 9.77 7.49
C GLU A 133 9.85 10.67 6.40
N ALA A 134 9.75 10.26 5.14
CA ALA A 134 10.18 11.06 3.99
C ALA A 134 9.19 12.15 3.57
N GLY A 135 8.05 12.30 4.26
CA GLY A 135 7.03 13.31 3.93
C GLY A 135 6.32 13.10 2.60
N ARG A 136 6.32 11.87 2.07
CA ARG A 136 5.71 11.50 0.79
C ARG A 136 4.26 11.03 0.90
N ILE A 137 3.71 10.97 2.11
CA ILE A 137 2.29 10.70 2.38
C ILE A 137 1.76 11.66 3.45
N GLY A 138 0.50 12.06 3.32
CA GLY A 138 -0.19 12.86 4.34
C GLY A 138 -0.44 12.07 5.63
N SER A 139 -0.52 12.79 6.76
CA SER A 139 -0.73 12.19 8.08
C SER A 139 -2.09 11.48 8.22
N LEU A 140 -3.13 12.02 7.57
CA LEU A 140 -4.46 11.44 7.54
C LEU A 140 -4.47 10.11 6.78
N GLU A 141 -3.90 10.09 5.57
CA GLU A 141 -3.80 8.91 4.73
C GLU A 141 -2.96 7.83 5.41
N TYR A 142 -1.83 8.21 6.00
CA TYR A 142 -1.01 7.32 6.83
C TYR A 142 -1.82 6.67 7.95
N ALA A 143 -2.55 7.46 8.74
CA ALA A 143 -3.35 6.97 9.85
C ALA A 143 -4.46 6.01 9.39
N MET A 144 -5.13 6.33 8.28
CA MET A 144 -6.19 5.49 7.70
C MET A 144 -5.66 4.16 7.19
N ILE A 145 -4.48 4.14 6.57
CA ILE A 145 -3.86 2.89 6.13
C ILE A 145 -3.38 2.10 7.37
N GLN A 146 -2.68 2.70 8.32
CA GLN A 146 -2.23 2.03 9.55
C GLN A 146 -3.39 1.39 10.31
N TRP A 147 -4.51 2.09 10.44
CA TRP A 147 -5.73 1.56 11.03
C TRP A 147 -6.22 0.29 10.35
N HIS A 148 -6.21 0.28 9.01
CA HIS A 148 -6.54 -0.91 8.22
C HIS A 148 -5.53 -2.05 8.42
N LEU A 149 -4.23 -1.74 8.39
CA LEU A 149 -3.17 -2.72 8.61
C LEU A 149 -3.26 -3.38 10.01
N GLY A 150 -3.67 -2.60 11.01
CA GLY A 150 -3.96 -3.02 12.38
C GLY A 150 -5.30 -3.73 12.57
N GLU A 151 -5.94 -4.19 11.49
CA GLU A 151 -7.23 -4.89 11.49
C GLU A 151 -8.38 -4.06 12.09
N ARG A 152 -8.22 -2.74 12.10
CA ARG A 152 -9.25 -1.79 12.53
C ARG A 152 -9.70 -1.95 13.99
N LYS A 153 -8.82 -2.45 14.85
CA LYS A 153 -9.12 -2.72 16.27
C LYS A 153 -9.31 -1.46 17.12
N GLU A 154 -8.56 -0.41 16.80
CA GLU A 154 -8.60 0.90 17.47
C GLU A 154 -9.20 1.97 16.56
N LEU A 155 -9.41 3.19 17.04
CA LEU A 155 -9.76 4.31 16.14
C LEU A 155 -8.51 4.76 15.35
N PRO A 156 -8.66 5.19 14.08
CA PRO A 156 -7.56 5.72 13.27
C PRO A 156 -6.95 7.00 13.87
N PHE A 157 -7.67 7.67 14.77
CA PHE A 157 -7.23 8.89 15.45
C PHE A 157 -7.50 8.75 16.94
N LYS A 158 -6.56 9.21 17.77
CA LYS A 158 -6.84 9.44 19.19
C LYS A 158 -7.74 10.67 19.28
N VAL A 159 -8.97 10.49 19.74
CA VAL A 159 -9.85 11.61 20.10
C VAL A 159 -9.19 12.31 21.28
N VAL A 160 -8.60 13.48 21.04
CA VAL A 160 -8.15 14.36 22.12
C VAL A 160 -9.43 14.92 22.75
N LYS A 161 -9.72 14.50 23.98
CA LYS A 161 -10.78 15.07 24.81
C LYS A 161 -10.31 16.37 25.45
#